data_AF-A0A497H8D9-F1
#
_entry.id   AF-A0A497H8D9-F1
#
_cell.length_a   1.000
_cell.length_b   1.000
_cell.length_c   1.000
_cell.angle_alpha   90.00
_cell.angle_beta   90.00
_cell.angle_gamma   90.00
#
_symmetry.space_group_name_H-M   'P 1'
#
loop_
_entity.id
_entity.type
_entity.pdbx_description
1 polymer ?
#
loop_
_entity_poly.entity_id
_entity_poly.type
_entity_poly.pdbx_seq_one_letter_code
_entity_poly.pdbx_strand_id
1 'polypeptide(L)'
;VLSTPPPKEEIAEKHKPNYYEILGIKQDATQKQIKDIYRKLSLIYHPDKGKGLGVDGEQRFREIKEAYETLIDPDKRREYDKKIGI
;
A
#
# COMPACT_ATOMS: atom_id res chain seq x y z
N VAL A 1 -14.77 19.71 -16.11
CA VAL A 1 -14.01 18.47 -16.42
C VAL A 1 -13.99 17.62 -15.17
N LEU A 2 -14.83 16.57 -15.19
CA LEU A 2 -15.12 15.60 -14.11
C LEU A 2 -13.84 14.80 -13.77
N SER A 3 -13.50 14.35 -12.55
CA SER A 3 -14.06 14.44 -11.21
C SER A 3 -12.89 14.13 -10.26
N THR A 4 -12.62 14.99 -9.29
CA THR A 4 -11.89 14.59 -8.07
C THR A 4 -12.90 13.96 -7.11
N PRO A 5 -12.79 12.66 -6.75
CA PRO A 5 -13.51 12.14 -5.60
C PRO A 5 -12.84 12.57 -4.27
N PRO A 6 -13.57 12.54 -3.13
CA PRO A 6 -13.64 13.62 -2.13
C PRO A 6 -12.56 13.58 -1.01
N PRO A 7 -12.61 14.54 -0.05
CA PRO A 7 -11.70 14.59 1.10
C PRO A 7 -12.05 13.54 2.17
N LYS A 8 -11.10 13.36 3.09
CA LYS A 8 -10.97 12.33 4.13
C LYS A 8 -12.14 12.28 5.13
N GLU A 9 -12.25 11.12 5.77
CA GLU A 9 -12.96 10.74 7.03
C GLU A 9 -14.26 9.92 6.90
N GLU A 10 -14.43 9.04 7.90
CA GLU A 10 -15.38 7.92 8.03
C GLU A 10 -14.92 6.67 7.25
N ILE A 11 -14.20 5.72 7.84
CA ILE A 11 -14.62 4.81 8.91
C ILE A 11 -13.38 4.29 9.66
N ALA A 12 -13.28 4.63 10.95
CA ALA A 12 -12.46 3.90 11.90
C ALA A 12 -13.21 2.63 12.32
N GLU A 13 -13.28 1.63 11.44
CA GLU A 13 -13.66 0.28 11.83
C GLU A 13 -12.45 -0.63 11.74
N LYS A 14 -12.05 -1.14 12.91
CA LYS A 14 -10.97 -2.10 13.13
C LYS A 14 -11.11 -3.31 12.20
N HIS A 15 -10.46 -3.26 11.04
CA HIS A 15 -10.12 -4.41 10.23
C HIS A 15 -8.63 -4.36 9.91
N LYS A 16 -8.02 -5.53 9.67
CA LYS A 16 -6.58 -5.67 9.41
C LYS A 16 -6.10 -4.59 8.41
N PRO A 17 -4.88 -4.05 8.58
CA PRO A 17 -4.37 -3.01 7.70
C PRO A 17 -4.44 -3.48 6.24
N ASN A 18 -5.21 -2.76 5.42
CA ASN A 18 -5.35 -3.10 4.01
C ASN A 18 -4.05 -2.84 3.27
N TYR A 19 -3.81 -3.49 2.12
CA TYR A 19 -2.63 -3.24 1.29
C TYR A 19 -2.48 -1.77 0.88
N TYR A 20 -3.60 -1.06 0.72
CA TYR A 20 -3.63 0.38 0.49
C TYR A 20 -3.09 1.17 1.69
N GLU A 21 -3.43 0.78 2.92
CA GLU A 21 -2.96 1.43 4.15
C GLU A 21 -1.49 1.11 4.44
N ILE A 22 -1.04 -0.13 4.15
CA ILE A 22 0.37 -0.53 4.25
C ILE A 22 1.24 0.34 3.35
N LEU A 23 0.79 0.61 2.13
CA LEU A 23 1.47 1.53 1.21
C LEU A 23 1.18 3.01 1.52
N GLY A 24 0.21 3.33 2.37
CA GLY A 24 -0.20 4.70 2.67
C GLY A 24 -0.85 5.42 1.48
N ILE A 25 -1.54 4.68 0.62
CA ILE A 25 -2.21 5.18 -0.59
C ILE A 25 -3.72 5.09 -0.48
N LYS A 26 -4.41 5.86 -1.32
CA LYS A 26 -5.85 5.74 -1.49
C LYS A 26 -6.19 4.52 -2.34
N GLN A 27 -7.41 3.99 -2.16
CA GLN A 27 -7.98 2.96 -3.03
C GLN A 27 -8.10 3.40 -4.49
N ASP A 28 -8.13 4.71 -4.77
CA ASP A 28 -8.12 5.27 -6.13
C ASP A 28 -6.71 5.38 -6.74
N ALA A 29 -5.68 4.92 -6.01
CA ALA A 29 -4.29 5.07 -6.46
C ALA A 29 -4.04 4.33 -7.78
N THR A 30 -3.38 5.04 -8.69
CA THR A 30 -2.98 4.49 -9.99
C THR A 30 -1.76 3.57 -9.83
N GLN A 31 -1.57 2.64 -10.75
CA GLN A 31 -0.39 1.76 -10.79
C GLN A 31 0.93 2.53 -10.75
N LYS A 32 0.96 3.73 -11.36
CA LYS A 32 2.13 4.62 -11.32
C LYS A 32 2.42 5.13 -9.90
N GLN A 33 1.39 5.53 -9.15
CA GLN A 33 1.54 5.95 -7.75
C GLN A 33 1.99 4.78 -6.85
N ILE A 34 1.40 3.59 -7.06
CA ILE A 34 1.79 2.37 -6.35
C ILE A 34 3.29 2.06 -6.55
N LYS A 35 3.78 2.12 -7.79
CA LYS A 35 5.21 1.96 -8.13
C LYS A 35 6.09 3.01 -7.48
N ASP A 36 5.69 4.28 -7.54
CA ASP A 36 6.47 5.39 -6.99
C ASP A 36 6.63 5.27 -5.46
N ILE A 37 5.54 4.94 -4.77
CA ILE A 37 5.53 4.75 -3.32
C ILE A 37 6.27 3.49 -2.92
N TYR A 38 6.09 2.36 -3.60
CA TYR A 38 6.88 1.16 -3.35
C TYR A 38 8.37 1.45 -3.43
N ARG A 39 8.81 2.22 -4.44
CA ARG A 39 10.21 2.59 -4.60
C ARG A 39 10.70 3.50 -3.48
N LYS A 40 9.89 4.46 -3.03
CA LYS A 40 10.20 5.32 -1.87
C LYS A 40 10.30 4.52 -0.58
N LEU A 41 9.29 3.69 -0.27
CA LEU A 41 9.27 2.86 0.93
C LEU A 41 10.41 1.84 0.91
N SER A 42 10.70 1.22 -0.23
CA SER A 42 11.84 0.31 -0.37
C SER A 42 13.16 0.98 -0.01
N LEU A 43 13.35 2.26 -0.33
CA LEU A 43 14.55 3.03 0.04
C LEU A 43 14.57 3.44 1.52
N ILE A 44 13.41 3.55 2.17
CA ILE A 44 13.26 3.91 3.59
C ILE A 44 13.46 2.68 4.47
N TYR A 45 12.86 1.55 4.09
CA TYR A 45 12.88 0.28 4.81
C TYR A 45 14.01 -0.66 4.35
N HIS A 46 14.91 -0.21 3.46
CA HIS A 46 16.00 -1.06 2.97
C HIS A 46 16.95 -1.43 4.12
N PRO A 47 17.28 -2.72 4.33
CA PRO A 47 18.18 -3.15 5.39
C PRO A 47 19.60 -2.58 5.25
N ASP A 48 20.01 -2.27 4.01
CA ASP A 48 21.34 -1.76 3.67
C ASP A 48 21.52 -0.25 3.97
N LYS A 49 20.43 0.53 4.10
CA LYS A 49 20.51 2.00 4.25
C LYS A 49 20.77 2.49 5.69
N GLY A 50 21.17 1.61 6.60
CA GLY A 50 21.96 1.98 7.77
C GLY A 50 21.26 2.81 8.85
N LYS A 51 19.92 2.79 8.93
CA LYS A 51 19.18 3.33 10.09
C LYS A 51 18.14 2.35 10.62
N GLY A 52 18.63 1.31 11.31
CA GLY A 52 18.08 0.92 12.62
C GLY A 52 16.63 0.44 12.71
N LEU A 53 16.00 -0.05 11.65
CA LEU A 53 14.68 -0.68 11.79
C LEU A 53 14.75 -2.15 12.21
N GLY A 54 15.91 -2.80 12.11
CA GLY A 54 16.09 -4.19 12.55
C GLY A 54 15.01 -5.12 11.96
N VAL A 55 14.46 -6.00 12.81
CA VAL A 55 13.41 -6.97 12.46
C VAL A 55 12.14 -6.28 11.94
N ASP A 56 11.79 -5.12 12.48
CA ASP A 56 10.62 -4.33 12.08
C ASP A 56 10.74 -3.80 10.65
N GLY A 57 11.96 -3.46 10.20
CA GLY A 57 12.20 -2.97 8.85
C GLY A 57 11.97 -4.04 7.79
N GLU A 58 12.48 -5.25 8.06
CA GLU A 58 12.29 -6.40 7.18
C GLU A 58 10.83 -6.84 7.13
N GLN A 59 10.15 -6.84 8.28
CA GLN A 59 8.72 -7.17 8.33
C GLN A 59 7.88 -6.15 7.56
N ARG A 60 8.09 -4.86 7.78
CA ARG A 60 7.45 -3.78 7.02
C ARG A 60 7.74 -3.89 5.53
N PHE A 61 8.99 -4.18 5.16
CA PHE A 61 9.36 -4.34 3.75
C PHE A 61 8.62 -5.50 3.09
N ARG A 62 8.47 -6.64 3.79
CA ARG A 62 7.66 -7.77 3.29
C ARG A 62 6.20 -7.37 3.10
N GLU A 63 5.59 -6.69 4.07
CA GLU A 63 4.21 -6.20 3.97
C GLU A 63 4.04 -5.25 2.78
N ILE A 64 4.95 -4.29 2.60
CA ILE A 64 4.99 -3.35 1.47
C ILE A 64 5.12 -4.08 0.14
N LYS A 65 5.99 -5.09 0.07
CA LYS A 65 6.20 -5.89 -1.15
C LYS A 65 4.96 -6.68 -1.52
N GLU A 66 4.34 -7.37 -0.56
CA GLU A 66 3.12 -8.14 -0.80
C GLU A 66 1.94 -7.26 -1.23
N ALA A 67 1.80 -6.10 -0.58
CA ALA A 67 0.82 -5.09 -0.97
C ALA A 67 1.06 -4.59 -2.40
N TYR A 68 2.31 -4.27 -2.74
CA TYR A 68 2.68 -3.84 -4.08
C TYR A 68 2.38 -4.92 -5.13
N GLU A 69 2.79 -6.18 -4.91
CA GLU A 69 2.60 -7.28 -5.86
C GLU A 69 1.12 -7.61 -6.12
N THR A 70 0.27 -7.38 -5.13
CA THR A 70 -1.19 -7.54 -5.28
C THR A 70 -1.82 -6.35 -5.98
N LEU A 71 -1.46 -5.13 -5.59
CA LEU A 71 -2.10 -3.91 -6.09
C LEU A 71 -1.61 -3.46 -7.47
N ILE A 72 -0.39 -3.86 -7.87
CA ILE A 72 0.17 -3.51 -9.18
C ILE A 72 -0.48 -4.32 -10.30
N ASP A 73 -0.90 -5.54 -10.00
CA ASP A 73 -1.54 -6.43 -10.94
C ASP A 73 -3.06 -6.17 -10.90
N PRO A 74 -3.67 -5.70 -12.00
CA PRO A 74 -5.08 -5.34 -12.01
C PRO A 74 -6.00 -6.54 -11.72
N ASP A 75 -5.57 -7.76 -12.05
CA ASP A 75 -6.37 -8.97 -11.82
C ASP A 75 -6.34 -9.34 -10.32
N LYS A 76 -5.13 -9.40 -9.73
CA LYS A 76 -4.97 -9.65 -8.29
C LYS A 76 -5.58 -8.55 -7.43
N ARG A 77 -5.47 -7.30 -7.85
CA ARG A 77 -6.09 -6.15 -7.17
C ARG A 77 -7.60 -6.33 -7.11
N ARG A 78 -8.22 -6.68 -8.25
CA ARG A 78 -9.67 -6.91 -8.31
C ARG A 78 -10.11 -8.09 -7.44
N GLU A 79 -9.33 -9.18 -7.42
CA GLU A 79 -9.59 -10.30 -6.50
C GLU A 79 -9.45 -9.89 -5.04
N TYR A 80 -8.44 -9.08 -4.72
CA TYR A 80 -8.22 -8.55 -3.39
C TYR A 80 -9.36 -7.63 -2.96
N ASP A 81 -9.72 -6.64 -3.77
CA ASP A 81 -10.85 -5.73 -3.54
C ASP A 81 -12.15 -6.53 -3.29
N LYS A 82 -12.41 -7.55 -4.13
CA LYS A 82 -13.55 -8.48 -3.93
C LYS A 82 -13.46 -9.27 -2.61
N LYS A 83 -12.26 -9.64 -2.17
CA LYS A 83 -12.02 -10.41 -0.93
C LYS A 83 -12.24 -9.56 0.32
N ILE A 84 -11.89 -8.28 0.27
CA ILE A 84 -12.09 -7.34 1.40
C ILE A 84 -13.41 -6.56 1.32
N GLY A 85 -14.16 -6.71 0.23
CA GLY A 85 -15.53 -6.20 0.10
C GLY A 85 -15.61 -4.71 -0.25
N ILE A 86 -14.63 -4.19 -0.99
CA ILE A 86 -14.61 -2.82 -1.52
C ILE A 86 -14.85 -2.77 -3.03
#